data_AF-A0A970XS90-F1
#
_entry.id   AF-A0A970XS90-F1
#
_cell.length_a   1.000
_cell.length_b   1.000
_cell.length_c   1.000
_cell.angle_alpha   90.00
_cell.angle_beta   90.00
_cell.angle_gamma   90.00
#
_symmetry.space_group_name_H-M   'P 1'
#
loop_
_entity.id
_entity.type
_entity.pdbx_description
1 polymer ?
#
loop_
_entity_poly.entity_id
_entity_poly.type
_entity_poly.pdbx_seq_one_letter_code
_entity_poly.pdbx_strand_id
1 'polypeptide(L)' 'METVVDGQTGLFFEHQDEKSLRLALERFIEYEGRFNRASIRQQAEAFSVDRFLREFGLAVQKFYEEFQARQGILRHCSR' A
#
# COMPACT_ATOMS: atom_id res chain seq x y z
N MET A 1 -3.13 -1.33 -4.49
CA MET A 1 -2.58 0.00 -4.19
C MET A 1 -1.10 -0.10 -4.46
N GLU A 2 -0.58 0.71 -5.37
CA GLU A 2 0.83 0.67 -5.78
C GLU A 2 1.69 1.54 -4.87
N THR A 3 2.96 1.18 -4.66
CA THR A 3 3.89 2.00 -3.86
C THR A 3 4.30 3.28 -4.59
N VAL A 4 4.33 3.23 -5.92
CA VAL A 4 4.57 4.37 -6.81
C VAL A 4 3.41 4.50 -7.80
N VAL A 5 2.95 5.73 -8.00
CA VAL A 5 1.97 6.08 -9.02
C VAL A 5 2.71 6.93 -10.06
N ASP A 6 2.85 6.39 -11.27
CA ASP A 6 3.62 7.03 -12.34
C ASP A 6 3.11 8.45 -12.63
N GLY A 7 4.05 9.39 -12.70
CA GLY A 7 3.79 10.81 -12.90
C GLY A 7 3.18 11.55 -11.71
N GLN A 8 2.88 10.87 -10.59
CA GLN A 8 2.28 11.47 -9.40
C GLN A 8 3.15 11.36 -8.15
N THR A 9 3.65 10.17 -7.85
CA THR A 9 4.52 9.93 -6.69
C THR A 9 5.91 9.43 -7.04
N GLY A 10 6.17 9.24 -8.34
CA GLY A 10 7.46 8.91 -8.92
C GLY A 10 7.32 8.70 -10.43
N LEU A 11 8.39 8.25 -11.08
CA LEU A 11 8.37 7.83 -12.48
C LEU A 11 8.85 6.39 -12.60
N PHE A 12 8.17 5.60 -13.42
CA PHE A 12 8.66 4.30 -13.84
C PHE A 12 9.60 4.43 -15.03
N PHE A 13 10.47 3.42 -15.16
CA PHE A 13 11.35 3.25 -16.31
C PHE A 13 11.24 1.81 -16.81
N GLU A 14 11.28 1.64 -18.13
CA GLU A 14 10.80 0.41 -18.79
C GLU A 14 11.69 -0.82 -18.58
N HIS A 15 13.01 -0.63 -18.57
CA HIS A 15 13.98 -1.72 -18.45
C HIS A 15 15.01 -1.44 -17.37
N GLN A 16 15.48 -2.48 -16.69
CA GLN A 16 16.53 -2.41 -15.68
C GLN A 16 17.92 -2.29 -16.32
N ASP A 17 18.09 -1.28 -17.17
CA ASP A 17 19.36 -0.95 -17.82
C ASP A 17 19.68 0.56 -17.72
N GLU A 18 20.92 0.89 -18.03
CA GLU A 18 21.45 2.24 -17.93
C GLU A 18 20.71 3.24 -18.84
N LYS A 19 20.30 2.82 -20.04
CA LYS A 19 19.66 3.72 -21.02
C LYS A 19 18.26 4.09 -20.55
N SER A 20 17.47 3.11 -20.12
CA SER A 20 16.13 3.35 -19.57
C SER A 20 16.18 4.19 -18.30
N LEU A 21 17.16 3.96 -17.42
CA LEU A 21 17.34 4.79 -16.22
C LEU A 21 17.67 6.25 -16.59
N ARG A 22 18.60 6.47 -17.53
CA ARG A 22 18.99 7.82 -17.98
C ARG A 22 17.80 8.60 -18.52
N LEU A 23 17.00 7.98 -19.40
CA LEU A 23 15.81 8.60 -19.98
C LEU A 23 14.77 8.97 -18.91
N ALA A 24 14.62 8.14 -17.88
CA ALA A 24 13.71 8.43 -16.78
C ALA A 24 14.21 9.57 -15.88
N LEU A 25 15.53 9.67 -15.67
CA LEU A 25 16.12 10.81 -14.96
C LEU A 25 15.92 12.13 -15.73
N GLU A 26 16.14 12.12 -17.05
CA GLU A 26 15.87 13.29 -17.91
C GLU A 26 14.41 13.74 -17.79
N ARG A 27 13.47 12.80 -17.93
CA ARG A 27 12.03 13.06 -17.72
C ARG A 27 11.71 13.58 -16.31
N PHE A 28 12.39 13.06 -15.29
CA PHE A 28 12.19 13.50 -13.91
C PHE A 28 12.57 14.98 -13.75
N ILE A 29 13.76 15.37 -14.23
CA ILE A 29 14.27 16.74 -14.12
C ILE A 29 13.33 17.73 -14.85
N GLU A 30 12.80 17.35 -16.01
CA GLU A 30 11.85 18.17 -16.75
C GLU A 30 10.50 18.35 -16.03
N TYR A 31 10.09 17.35 -15.24
CA TYR A 31 8.76 17.28 -14.64
C TYR A 31 8.75 17.60 -13.13
N GLU A 32 9.90 17.66 -12.46
CA GLU A 32 9.97 17.63 -10.98
C GLU A 32 9.17 18.74 -10.29
N GLY A 33 9.07 19.91 -10.91
CA GLY A 33 8.30 21.05 -10.40
C GLY A 33 6.78 20.84 -10.37
N ARG A 34 6.27 19.78 -11.02
CA ARG A 34 4.84 19.44 -11.06
C ARG A 34 4.43 18.46 -9.96
N PHE A 35 5.38 17.87 -9.24
CA PHE A 35 5.07 16.96 -8.15
C PHE A 35 4.37 17.67 -6.99
N ASN A 36 3.25 17.09 -6.54
CA ASN A 36 2.56 17.58 -5.36
C ASN A 36 3.10 16.88 -4.10
N ARG A 37 3.77 17.65 -3.25
CA ARG A 37 4.37 17.15 -1.99
C ARG A 37 3.35 16.52 -1.05
N ALA A 38 2.14 17.09 -0.95
CA ALA A 38 1.10 16.58 -0.08
C ALA A 38 0.59 15.22 -0.58
N SER A 39 0.40 15.06 -1.90
CA SER A 39 0.00 13.80 -2.50
C SER A 39 1.06 12.71 -2.32
N ILE A 40 2.35 13.04 -2.50
CA ILE A 40 3.46 12.10 -2.24
C ILE A 40 3.45 11.63 -0.79
N ARG A 41 3.33 12.58 0.16
CA ARG A 41 3.27 12.26 1.58
C ARG A 41 2.09 11.35 1.91
N GLN A 42 0.90 11.68 1.42
CA GLN A 42 -0.31 10.90 1.66
C GLN A 42 -0.15 9.46 1.17
N GLN A 43 0.43 9.26 -0.02
CA GLN A 43 0.70 7.92 -0.54
C GLN A 43 1.67 7.16 0.37
N ALA A 44 2.76 7.80 0.82
CA ALA A 44 3.73 7.18 1.73
C ALA A 44 3.12 6.83 3.09
N GLU A 45 2.29 7.70 3.66
CA GLU A 45 1.59 7.46 4.94
C GLU A 45 0.64 6.27 4.89
N ALA A 46 0.06 5.99 3.72
CA ALA A 46 -0.75 4.80 3.51
C ALA A 46 0.08 3.50 3.52
N PHE A 47 1.42 3.56 3.49
CA PHE A 47 2.29 2.40 3.74
C PHE A 47 2.98 2.47 5.11
N SER A 48 2.51 3.32 6.03
CA SER A 48 3.07 3.43 7.38
C SER A 48 2.88 2.14 8.20
N VAL A 49 3.88 1.85 9.05
CA VAL A 49 3.82 0.76 10.04
C VAL A 49 2.60 0.92 10.95
N ASP A 50 2.32 2.15 11.41
CA ASP A 50 1.17 2.41 12.27
C ASP A 50 -0.16 2.06 11.59
N ARG A 51 -0.34 2.39 10.31
CA ARG A 51 -1.53 1.98 9.56
C ARG A 51 -1.60 0.47 9.43
N PHE A 52 -0.49 -0.17 9.07
CA PHE A 52 -0.42 -1.62 8.94
C PHE A 52 -0.83 -2.32 10.24
N LEU A 53 -0.23 -1.96 11.37
CA LEU A 53 -0.53 -2.58 12.67
C LEU A 53 -2.00 -2.41 13.06
N ARG A 54 -2.58 -1.23 12.83
CA ARG A 54 -4.01 -0.97 13.11
C ARG A 54 -4.92 -1.83 12.23
N GLU A 55 -4.76 -1.78 10.92
CA GLU A 55 -5.65 -2.47 9.99
C GLU A 55 -5.49 -3.99 10.09
N PHE A 56 -4.26 -4.48 10.22
CA PHE A 56 -3.98 -5.89 10.42
C PHE A 56 -4.56 -6.39 11.76
N GLY A 57 -4.39 -5.63 12.84
CA GLY A 57 -4.95 -5.97 14.15
C GLY A 57 -6.48 -6.08 14.11
N LEU A 58 -7.16 -5.11 13.47
CA LEU A 58 -8.61 -5.16 13.27
C LEU A 58 -9.04 -6.38 12.45
N ALA A 59 -8.30 -6.71 11.38
CA ALA A 59 -8.58 -7.89 10.58
C ALA A 59 -8.44 -9.20 11.38
N VAL A 60 -7.37 -9.34 12.17
CA VAL A 60 -7.17 -10.51 13.05
C VAL A 60 -8.29 -10.62 14.07
N GLN A 61 -8.64 -9.51 14.75
CA GLN A 61 -9.71 -9.49 15.75
C GLN A 61 -11.05 -9.92 15.14
N LYS A 62 -11.42 -9.36 13.98
CA LYS A 62 -12.64 -9.72 13.25
C LYS A 62 -12.69 -11.21 12.95
N PHE A 63 -11.64 -11.78 12.36
CA PHE A 63 -11.61 -13.20 12.02
C PHE A 63 -11.63 -14.10 13.24
N TYR A 64 -11.01 -13.66 14.34
CA TYR A 64 -11.02 -14.39 15.60
C TYR A 64 -12.44 -14.46 16.19
N GLU A 65 -13.16 -13.35 16.21
CA GLU A 65 -14.56 -13.29 16.65
C GLU A 65 -15.47 -14.17 15.78
N GLU A 66 -15.34 -14.09 14.45
CA GLU A 66 -16.07 -14.94 13.50
C GLU A 66 -15.77 -16.44 13.70
N PHE A 67 -14.52 -16.78 14.04
CA PHE A 67 -14.14 -18.14 14.37
C PHE A 67 -14.77 -18.61 15.68
N GLN A 68 -14.71 -17.79 16.73
CA GLN A 68 -15.32 -18.11 18.02
C GLN A 68 -16.84 -18.28 17.92
N ALA A 69 -17.52 -17.41 17.17
CA ALA A 69 -18.96 -17.52 16.93
C ALA A 69 -19.33 -18.85 16.26
N ARG A 70 -18.58 -19.26 15.24
CA ARG A 70 -18.76 -20.56 14.57
C ARG A 70 -18.55 -21.74 15.53
N GLN A 71 -17.51 -21.70 16.35
CA GLN A 71 -17.24 -22.74 17.36
C GLN A 71 -18.31 -22.79 18.45
N GLY A 72 -18.83 -21.63 18.87
CA GLY A 72 -19.93 -21.52 19.84
C GLY A 72 -21.23 -22.11 19.33
N ILE A 73 -21.59 -21.85 18.06
CA ILE A 73 -22.77 -22.42 17.40
C ILE A 73 -22.65 -23.94 17.25
N LEU A 74 -21.48 -24.44 16.79
CA LEU A 74 -21.24 -25.88 16.65
C LEU A 74 -21.34 -26.62 17.99
N ARG A 75 -20.87 -26.01 19.08
CA ARG A 75 -20.98 -26.58 20.43
C ARG A 75 -22.40 -26.60 20.99
N HIS A 76 -23.31 -25.76 20.50
CA HIS A 76 -24.70 -25.70 20.95
C HIS A 76 -25.63 -26.66 20.18
N CYS A 77 -25.32 -26.99 18.92
CA CYS A 77 -26.09 -27.94 18.11
C CYS A 77 -25.77 -29.42 18.36
N SER A 78 -24.70 -29.73 19.11
CA SER A 78 -24.27 -31.10 19.45
C SER A 78 -24.74 -31.57 20.84
N ARG A 79 -25.71 -30.88 21.46
CA ARG A 79 -26.40 -31.29 22.69
C ARG A 79 -27.88 -31.45 22.42
#